data_AF-A0A3M1R0S7-F1
#
_entry.id   AF-A0A3M1R0S7-F1
#
_cell.length_a   1.000
_cell.length_b   1.000
_cell.length_c   1.000
_cell.angle_alpha   90.00
_cell.angle_beta   90.00
_cell.angle_gamma   90.00
#
_symmetry.space_group_name_H-M   'P 1'
#
loop_
_entity.id
_entity.type
_entity.pdbx_description
1 polymer ?
#
loop_
_entity_poly.entity_id
_entity_poly.type
_entity_poly.pdbx_seq_one_letter_code
_entity_poly.pdbx_strand_id
1 'polypeptide(L)'
;DLLRRGLLFGFWMAHETGTMAGSAWFVDQNWDRLREHAVAYLQIDQPAIVGSSRWGAGSNVELRRFHQAIERRLLGDRPFHWHRAHKTGDSSFFGIGIPMIAANTGYTEAELQATALATLGWWHHSLENTIDKLDWELMDLHLKIYAAYLWELCTAPVLPFEFVSVAEQFKERLEELRTAGQTIGLDGAIRRAEDFREAAARLDEAVQGWQERYRSGAVKDEEPAALLNTCMKRISRLLVPLASTAKGTYGHDPYGYTPQTTMIPSLYDVPRLENLPPDSEERWQLETQLVRERNRIADALGDARWIIEQTLARLQ
;
A
#
# COMPACT_ATOMS: atom_id res chain seq x y z
N ASP A 1 6.14 9.48 -28.57
CA ASP A 1 5.60 8.12 -28.82
C ASP A 1 6.15 7.01 -27.92
N LEU A 2 6.60 7.30 -26.68
CA LEU A 2 6.94 6.24 -25.72
C LEU A 2 6.44 6.63 -24.31
N LEU A 3 5.96 5.63 -23.56
CA LEU A 3 5.65 5.77 -22.14
C LEU A 3 6.93 6.10 -21.35
N ARG A 4 6.82 6.88 -20.27
CA ARG A 4 7.95 7.20 -19.38
C ARG A 4 8.40 5.99 -18.56
N ARG A 5 7.48 5.05 -18.32
CA ARG A 5 7.72 3.84 -17.53
C ARG A 5 7.09 2.64 -18.23
N GLY A 6 7.81 1.53 -18.24
CA GLY A 6 7.35 0.28 -18.86
C GLY A 6 6.30 -0.46 -18.02
N LEU A 7 5.61 -1.41 -18.66
CA LEU A 7 4.65 -2.31 -18.02
C LEU A 7 5.22 -3.73 -17.98
N LEU A 8 4.91 -4.45 -16.91
CA LEU A 8 5.17 -5.88 -16.77
C LEU A 8 3.86 -6.56 -16.38
N PHE A 9 3.44 -7.55 -17.16
CA PHE A 9 2.23 -8.33 -16.90
C PHE A 9 2.62 -9.68 -16.30
N GLY A 10 2.09 -9.99 -15.12
CA GLY A 10 2.29 -11.26 -14.43
C GLY A 10 1.00 -12.06 -14.37
N PHE A 11 1.09 -13.35 -14.70
CA PHE A 11 0.00 -14.32 -14.56
C PHE A 11 0.42 -15.35 -13.52
N TRP A 12 -0.05 -15.17 -12.29
CA TRP A 12 0.46 -15.92 -11.14
C TRP A 12 -0.24 -17.27 -11.01
N MET A 13 0.58 -18.32 -10.91
CA MET A 13 0.12 -19.68 -10.62
C MET A 13 0.17 -19.94 -9.11
N ALA A 14 -0.64 -20.90 -8.65
CA ALA A 14 -0.69 -21.34 -7.24
C ALA A 14 -1.08 -20.24 -6.23
N HIS A 15 -1.88 -19.25 -6.67
CA HIS A 15 -2.52 -18.24 -5.83
C HIS A 15 -3.33 -18.88 -4.68
N GLU A 16 -4.17 -19.86 -5.03
CA GLU A 16 -5.14 -20.50 -4.12
C GLU A 16 -4.51 -21.40 -3.05
N THR A 17 -3.18 -21.51 -3.01
CA THR A 17 -2.46 -22.27 -1.98
C THR A 17 -2.25 -21.49 -0.68
N GLY A 18 -2.68 -20.22 -0.62
CA GLY A 18 -2.57 -19.35 0.56
C GLY A 18 -1.17 -18.80 0.82
N THR A 19 -0.18 -19.14 -0.01
CA THR A 19 1.17 -18.55 0.05
C THR A 19 1.47 -17.66 -1.15
N MET A 20 0.61 -17.68 -2.18
CA MET A 20 0.78 -16.90 -3.41
C MET A 20 2.10 -17.25 -4.11
N ALA A 21 2.39 -18.56 -4.17
CA ALA A 21 3.70 -19.09 -4.47
C ALA A 21 4.30 -18.55 -5.79
N GLY A 22 3.48 -18.35 -6.83
CA GLY A 22 3.92 -17.80 -8.11
C GLY A 22 4.46 -16.37 -8.00
N SER A 23 3.69 -15.46 -7.41
CA SER A 23 4.10 -14.06 -7.23
C SER A 23 5.23 -13.91 -6.23
N ALA A 24 5.21 -14.68 -5.13
CA ALA A 24 6.28 -14.71 -4.14
C ALA A 24 7.61 -15.15 -4.76
N TRP A 25 7.61 -16.28 -5.48
CA TRP A 25 8.78 -16.75 -6.21
C TRP A 25 9.28 -15.71 -7.21
N PHE A 26 8.38 -15.06 -7.97
CA PHE A 26 8.77 -14.03 -8.92
C PHE A 26 9.46 -12.85 -8.24
N VAL A 27 8.93 -12.37 -7.11
CA VAL A 27 9.55 -11.30 -6.30
C VAL A 27 10.96 -11.70 -5.87
N ASP A 28 11.12 -12.91 -5.35
CA ASP A 28 12.41 -13.40 -4.85
C ASP A 28 13.44 -13.51 -5.98
N GLN A 29 13.05 -14.02 -7.15
CA GLN A 29 13.97 -14.18 -8.29
C GLN A 29 14.30 -12.87 -9.02
N ASN A 30 13.45 -11.85 -8.90
CA ASN A 30 13.62 -10.56 -9.58
C ASN A 30 13.93 -9.42 -8.60
N TRP A 31 14.40 -9.76 -7.40
CA TRP A 31 14.56 -8.85 -6.27
C TRP A 31 15.25 -7.54 -6.65
N ASP A 32 16.45 -7.61 -7.22
CA ASP A 32 17.27 -6.43 -7.53
C ASP A 32 16.55 -5.50 -8.50
N ARG A 33 16.04 -6.07 -9.61
CA ARG A 33 15.32 -5.33 -10.64
C ARG A 33 14.04 -4.69 -10.08
N LEU A 34 13.27 -5.41 -9.27
CA LEU A 34 12.04 -4.90 -8.68
C LEU A 34 12.33 -3.82 -7.65
N ARG A 35 13.34 -4.02 -6.80
CA ARG A 35 13.73 -3.05 -5.76
C ARG A 35 14.13 -1.72 -6.39
N GLU A 36 14.89 -1.76 -7.48
CA GLU A 36 15.39 -0.57 -8.17
C GLU A 36 14.31 0.11 -9.05
N HIS A 37 13.56 -0.65 -9.83
CA HIS A 37 12.75 -0.08 -10.92
C HIS A 37 11.25 -0.08 -10.69
N ALA A 38 10.69 -1.02 -9.92
CA ALA A 38 9.23 -1.14 -9.81
C ALA A 38 8.61 0.08 -9.11
N VAL A 39 7.54 0.60 -9.69
CA VAL A 39 6.85 1.79 -9.15
C VAL A 39 5.69 1.39 -8.27
N ALA A 40 4.75 0.62 -8.82
CA ALA A 40 3.56 0.14 -8.14
C ALA A 40 3.15 -1.21 -8.71
N TYR A 41 2.32 -1.95 -7.98
CA TYR A 41 1.70 -3.19 -8.42
C TYR A 41 0.18 -3.00 -8.54
N LEU A 42 -0.40 -3.29 -9.71
CA LEU A 42 -1.84 -3.36 -9.88
C LEU A 42 -2.26 -4.83 -9.85
N GLN A 43 -2.99 -5.22 -8.80
CA GLN A 43 -3.60 -6.53 -8.73
C GLN A 43 -4.99 -6.48 -9.36
N ILE A 44 -5.22 -7.36 -10.32
CA ILE A 44 -6.53 -7.59 -10.93
C ILE A 44 -6.94 -9.00 -10.56
N ASP A 45 -7.90 -9.09 -9.66
CA ASP A 45 -8.39 -10.34 -9.10
C ASP A 45 -9.91 -10.23 -8.99
N GLN A 46 -10.60 -11.12 -9.70
CA GLN A 46 -12.06 -11.19 -9.77
C GLN A 46 -12.76 -9.87 -10.12
N PRO A 47 -12.44 -9.25 -11.28
CA PRO A 47 -13.15 -8.06 -11.75
C PRO A 47 -14.56 -8.40 -12.24
N ALA A 48 -15.45 -7.40 -12.16
CA ALA A 48 -16.75 -7.34 -12.83
C ALA A 48 -17.67 -8.55 -12.56
N ILE A 49 -17.81 -8.91 -11.29
CA ILE A 49 -18.72 -9.98 -10.88
C ILE A 49 -20.19 -9.56 -11.12
N VAL A 50 -20.99 -10.44 -11.70
CA VAL A 50 -22.44 -10.20 -11.91
C VAL A 50 -23.14 -9.82 -10.61
N GLY A 51 -23.95 -8.77 -10.67
CA GLY A 51 -24.72 -8.27 -9.52
C GLY A 51 -23.92 -7.41 -8.54
N SER A 52 -22.60 -7.27 -8.73
CA SER A 52 -21.80 -6.32 -7.95
C SER A 52 -22.02 -4.88 -8.43
N SER A 53 -21.92 -3.91 -7.51
CA SER A 53 -22.34 -2.54 -7.82
C SER A 53 -21.53 -1.45 -7.12
N ARG A 54 -20.95 -1.72 -5.95
CA ARG A 54 -20.17 -0.73 -5.19
C ARG A 54 -18.70 -0.86 -5.54
N TRP A 55 -18.05 0.24 -5.92
CA TRP A 55 -16.61 0.21 -6.17
C TRP A 55 -15.83 0.15 -4.85
N GLY A 56 -14.87 -0.76 -4.76
CA GLY A 56 -13.96 -0.90 -3.64
C GLY A 56 -12.53 -0.89 -4.12
N ALA A 57 -11.68 -0.12 -3.43
CA ALA A 57 -10.25 -0.10 -3.71
C ALA A 57 -9.44 -0.29 -2.43
N GLY A 58 -8.57 -1.30 -2.45
CA GLY A 58 -7.50 -1.53 -1.49
C GLY A 58 -6.20 -0.96 -2.02
N SER A 59 -5.53 -0.09 -1.26
CA SER A 59 -4.20 0.39 -1.65
C SER A 59 -3.31 0.74 -0.47
N ASN A 60 -2.00 0.79 -0.72
CA ASN A 60 -1.10 1.49 0.19
C ASN A 60 -1.42 3.00 0.17
N VAL A 61 -1.24 3.66 1.30
CA VAL A 61 -1.76 5.01 1.55
C VAL A 61 -1.19 6.02 0.57
N GLU A 62 0.07 5.85 0.15
CA GLU A 62 0.70 6.76 -0.79
C GLU A 62 0.02 6.79 -2.17
N LEU A 63 -0.76 5.77 -2.53
CA LEU A 63 -1.51 5.69 -3.77
C LEU A 63 -2.98 6.15 -3.63
N ARG A 64 -3.46 6.34 -2.39
CA ARG A 64 -4.89 6.56 -2.11
C ARG A 64 -5.45 7.76 -2.86
N ARG A 65 -4.85 8.94 -2.68
CA ARG A 65 -5.34 10.18 -3.31
C ARG A 65 -5.29 10.09 -4.83
N PHE A 66 -4.25 9.45 -5.36
CA PHE A 66 -4.07 9.20 -6.78
C PHE A 66 -5.23 8.42 -7.39
N HIS A 67 -5.49 7.20 -6.92
CA HIS A 67 -6.51 6.36 -7.54
C HIS A 67 -7.91 6.94 -7.29
N GLN A 68 -8.16 7.56 -6.13
CA GLN A 68 -9.45 8.20 -5.84
C GLN A 68 -9.75 9.39 -6.75
N ALA A 69 -8.75 10.11 -7.25
CA ALA A 69 -8.98 11.18 -8.23
C ALA A 69 -9.49 10.62 -9.57
N ILE A 70 -8.95 9.49 -9.99
CA ILE A 70 -9.36 8.78 -11.22
C ILE A 70 -10.75 8.16 -11.03
N GLU A 71 -10.98 7.50 -9.90
CA GLU A 71 -12.28 6.90 -9.54
C GLU A 71 -13.40 7.94 -9.56
N ARG A 72 -13.23 9.08 -8.88
CA ARG A 72 -14.23 10.16 -8.90
C ARG A 72 -14.58 10.65 -10.31
N ARG A 73 -13.59 10.66 -11.21
CA ARG A 73 -13.80 11.08 -12.60
C ARG A 73 -14.54 10.04 -13.43
N LEU A 74 -14.29 8.75 -13.20
CA LEU A 74 -14.75 7.67 -14.08
C LEU A 74 -15.97 6.92 -13.54
N LEU A 75 -16.23 6.95 -12.23
CA LEU A 75 -17.35 6.25 -11.60
C LEU A 75 -18.67 7.04 -11.65
N GLY A 76 -18.64 8.33 -11.97
CA GLY A 76 -19.81 9.21 -11.87
C GLY A 76 -20.38 9.19 -10.45
N ASP A 77 -21.69 8.96 -10.33
CA ASP A 77 -22.40 8.91 -9.03
C ASP A 77 -22.28 7.57 -8.30
N ARG A 78 -21.55 6.58 -8.86
CA ARG A 78 -21.43 5.26 -8.24
C ARG A 78 -20.71 5.38 -6.88
N PRO A 79 -21.26 4.81 -5.79
CA PRO A 79 -20.61 4.85 -4.50
C PRO A 79 -19.30 4.06 -4.53
N PHE A 80 -18.26 4.64 -3.95
CA PHE A 80 -16.96 4.00 -3.80
C PHE A 80 -16.44 4.10 -2.38
N HIS A 81 -15.56 3.19 -2.00
CA HIS A 81 -14.90 3.19 -0.71
C HIS A 81 -13.45 2.73 -0.85
N TRP A 82 -12.67 3.02 0.18
CA TRP A 82 -11.26 2.68 0.25
C TRP A 82 -10.95 1.96 1.55
N HIS A 83 -10.02 1.01 1.49
CA HIS A 83 -9.39 0.40 2.66
C HIS A 83 -7.88 0.28 2.46
N ARG A 84 -7.14 0.17 3.57
CA ARG A 84 -5.70 -0.11 3.50
C ARG A 84 -5.46 -1.48 2.88
N ALA A 85 -4.46 -1.56 2.01
CA ALA A 85 -4.01 -2.84 1.48
C ALA A 85 -3.43 -3.71 2.62
N HIS A 86 -3.98 -4.89 2.75
CA HIS A 86 -3.52 -5.98 3.61
C HIS A 86 -3.24 -7.19 2.70
N LYS A 87 -2.57 -8.22 3.21
CA LYS A 87 -2.17 -9.35 2.37
C LYS A 87 -3.39 -10.19 1.98
N THR A 88 -3.93 -9.89 0.80
CA THR A 88 -4.93 -10.68 0.10
C THR A 88 -4.47 -10.94 -1.32
N GLY A 89 -4.75 -12.14 -1.83
CA GLY A 89 -4.24 -12.56 -3.12
C GLY A 89 -2.74 -12.31 -3.28
N ASP A 90 -2.29 -11.99 -4.50
CA ASP A 90 -0.87 -11.82 -4.88
C ASP A 90 -0.19 -10.53 -4.36
N SER A 91 -0.46 -10.14 -3.12
CA SER A 91 0.16 -9.01 -2.40
C SER A 91 1.64 -9.25 -1.99
N SER A 92 2.38 -10.09 -2.73
CA SER A 92 3.74 -10.57 -2.39
C SER A 92 4.82 -9.47 -2.42
N PHE A 93 4.47 -8.28 -2.92
CA PHE A 93 5.39 -7.17 -3.13
C PHE A 93 5.55 -6.24 -1.91
N PHE A 94 4.78 -6.45 -0.82
CA PHE A 94 4.88 -5.62 0.39
C PHE A 94 6.26 -5.69 1.05
N GLY A 95 6.88 -6.87 1.12
CA GLY A 95 8.19 -7.04 1.78
C GLY A 95 9.28 -6.20 1.12
N ILE A 96 9.32 -6.17 -0.21
CA ILE A 96 10.26 -5.32 -0.94
C ILE A 96 9.83 -3.85 -0.99
N GLY A 97 8.64 -3.52 -0.48
CA GLY A 97 8.13 -2.17 -0.31
C GLY A 97 7.64 -1.51 -1.60
N ILE A 98 7.03 -2.29 -2.50
CA ILE A 98 6.30 -1.76 -3.67
C ILE A 98 4.85 -1.55 -3.26
N PRO A 99 4.33 -0.32 -3.40
CA PRO A 99 2.93 -0.05 -3.09
C PRO A 99 2.02 -0.66 -4.15
N MET A 100 0.82 -1.06 -3.75
CA MET A 100 -0.14 -1.70 -4.64
C MET A 100 -1.52 -1.05 -4.65
N ILE A 101 -2.27 -1.37 -5.70
CA ILE A 101 -3.70 -1.10 -5.84
C ILE A 101 -4.37 -2.42 -6.20
N ALA A 102 -5.44 -2.76 -5.53
CA ALA A 102 -6.41 -3.76 -5.94
C ALA A 102 -7.78 -3.06 -5.94
N ALA A 103 -8.52 -3.10 -7.04
CA ALA A 103 -9.81 -2.44 -7.11
C ALA A 103 -10.79 -3.22 -7.97
N ASN A 104 -12.00 -3.37 -7.49
CA ASN A 104 -13.09 -4.03 -8.19
C ASN A 104 -14.44 -3.55 -7.64
N THR A 105 -15.52 -3.93 -8.30
CA THR A 105 -16.84 -3.83 -7.74
C THR A 105 -17.09 -5.00 -6.79
N GLY A 106 -17.83 -4.73 -5.74
CA GLY A 106 -18.34 -5.72 -4.78
C GLY A 106 -19.83 -5.53 -4.54
N TYR A 107 -20.38 -6.46 -3.76
CA TYR A 107 -21.77 -6.41 -3.32
C TYR A 107 -21.98 -5.36 -2.22
N THR A 108 -23.20 -4.86 -2.12
CA THR A 108 -23.65 -4.00 -1.02
C THR A 108 -23.75 -4.80 0.27
N GLU A 109 -23.75 -4.11 1.42
CA GLU A 109 -23.90 -4.76 2.73
C GLU A 109 -25.20 -5.59 2.80
N ALA A 110 -26.31 -5.06 2.26
CA ALA A 110 -27.58 -5.79 2.24
C ALA A 110 -27.51 -7.08 1.42
N GLU A 111 -26.84 -7.06 0.26
CA GLU A 111 -26.63 -8.24 -0.58
C GLU A 111 -25.71 -9.26 0.09
N LEU A 112 -24.65 -8.80 0.77
CA LEU A 112 -23.77 -9.67 1.55
C LEU A 112 -24.53 -10.35 2.68
N GLN A 113 -25.33 -9.61 3.46
CA GLN A 113 -26.14 -10.19 4.53
C GLN A 113 -27.16 -11.21 4.00
N ALA A 114 -27.76 -10.95 2.84
CA ALA A 114 -28.68 -11.88 2.18
C ALA A 114 -28.00 -13.15 1.64
N THR A 115 -26.68 -13.16 1.50
CA THR A 115 -25.90 -14.26 0.91
C THR A 115 -24.92 -14.91 1.88
N ALA A 116 -25.19 -14.81 3.19
CA ALA A 116 -24.30 -15.32 4.24
C ALA A 116 -22.84 -14.83 4.08
N LEU A 117 -22.68 -13.57 3.68
CA LEU A 117 -21.42 -12.87 3.46
C LEU A 117 -20.56 -13.47 2.34
N ALA A 118 -21.18 -14.05 1.31
CA ALA A 118 -20.48 -14.52 0.11
C ALA A 118 -19.94 -13.35 -0.72
N THR A 119 -18.78 -12.81 -0.33
CA THR A 119 -18.16 -11.61 -0.91
C THR A 119 -17.83 -11.71 -2.40
N LEU A 120 -17.70 -12.94 -2.91
CA LEU A 120 -17.37 -13.26 -4.30
C LEU A 120 -18.47 -14.09 -4.99
N GLY A 121 -19.65 -14.19 -4.34
CA GLY A 121 -20.74 -15.05 -4.76
C GLY A 121 -20.63 -16.48 -4.22
N TRP A 122 -21.77 -17.15 -4.05
CA TRP A 122 -21.85 -18.52 -3.49
C TRP A 122 -21.17 -19.58 -4.36
N TRP A 123 -21.04 -19.31 -5.66
CA TRP A 123 -20.42 -20.18 -6.66
C TRP A 123 -18.89 -20.09 -6.65
N HIS A 124 -18.32 -19.10 -5.96
CA HIS A 124 -16.87 -18.92 -5.86
C HIS A 124 -16.21 -20.21 -5.32
N HIS A 125 -15.08 -20.61 -5.92
CA HIS A 125 -14.40 -21.89 -5.64
C HIS A 125 -15.24 -23.16 -5.86
N SER A 126 -16.27 -23.11 -6.72
CA SER A 126 -17.04 -24.29 -7.15
C SER A 126 -17.01 -24.47 -8.67
N LEU A 127 -17.55 -25.60 -9.15
CA LEU A 127 -17.72 -25.87 -10.58
C LEU A 127 -18.71 -24.92 -11.26
N GLU A 128 -19.53 -24.20 -10.48
CA GLU A 128 -20.47 -23.19 -10.96
C GLU A 128 -19.78 -21.84 -11.22
N ASN A 129 -18.49 -21.69 -10.88
CA ASN A 129 -17.70 -20.51 -11.20
C ASN A 129 -17.28 -20.52 -12.68
N THR A 130 -18.20 -20.12 -13.57
CA THR A 130 -17.98 -20.08 -15.01
C THR A 130 -18.06 -18.66 -15.58
N ILE A 131 -17.82 -18.50 -16.88
CA ILE A 131 -17.77 -17.18 -17.54
C ILE A 131 -19.10 -16.40 -17.47
N ASP A 132 -20.20 -17.09 -17.20
CA ASP A 132 -21.52 -16.48 -17.00
C ASP A 132 -21.63 -15.61 -15.73
N LYS A 133 -20.61 -15.66 -14.86
CA LYS A 133 -20.51 -14.82 -13.66
C LYS A 133 -19.80 -13.49 -13.89
N LEU A 134 -19.35 -13.21 -15.12
CA LEU A 134 -18.78 -11.94 -15.53
C LEU A 134 -19.84 -11.04 -16.17
N ASP A 135 -19.95 -9.81 -15.67
CA ASP A 135 -20.72 -8.75 -16.28
C ASP A 135 -19.82 -7.97 -17.25
N TRP A 136 -20.07 -8.10 -18.55
CA TRP A 136 -19.23 -7.49 -19.58
C TRP A 136 -19.42 -5.99 -19.74
N GLU A 137 -20.57 -5.44 -19.35
CA GLU A 137 -20.76 -3.98 -19.30
C GLU A 137 -19.96 -3.40 -18.14
N LEU A 138 -19.95 -4.09 -17.00
CA LEU A 138 -19.14 -3.71 -15.86
C LEU A 138 -17.64 -3.91 -16.12
N MET A 139 -17.26 -4.93 -16.89
CA MET A 139 -15.88 -5.15 -17.31
C MET A 139 -15.32 -3.95 -18.09
N ASP A 140 -16.10 -3.35 -18.98
CA ASP A 140 -15.68 -2.14 -19.71
C ASP A 140 -15.33 -0.99 -18.75
N LEU A 141 -16.14 -0.77 -17.71
CA LEU A 141 -15.85 0.22 -16.66
C LEU A 141 -14.54 -0.12 -15.91
N HIS A 142 -14.36 -1.38 -15.50
CA HIS A 142 -13.15 -1.84 -14.82
C HIS A 142 -11.90 -1.60 -15.66
N LEU A 143 -11.93 -2.00 -16.93
CA LEU A 143 -10.82 -1.84 -17.86
C LEU A 143 -10.47 -0.37 -18.09
N LYS A 144 -11.48 0.51 -18.20
CA LYS A 144 -11.25 1.97 -18.29
C LYS A 144 -10.53 2.52 -17.06
N ILE A 145 -10.92 2.09 -15.86
CA ILE A 145 -10.29 2.53 -14.62
C ILE A 145 -8.87 1.98 -14.50
N TYR A 146 -8.65 0.70 -14.75
CA TYR A 146 -7.31 0.10 -14.74
C TYR A 146 -6.40 0.75 -15.78
N ALA A 147 -6.89 0.98 -16.99
CA ALA A 147 -6.14 1.69 -18.03
C ALA A 147 -5.79 3.12 -17.59
N ALA A 148 -6.71 3.83 -16.92
CA ALA A 148 -6.42 5.16 -16.40
C ALA A 148 -5.36 5.14 -15.29
N TYR A 149 -5.38 4.16 -14.37
CA TYR A 149 -4.33 3.99 -13.37
C TYR A 149 -2.97 3.78 -14.03
N LEU A 150 -2.89 2.81 -14.95
CA LEU A 150 -1.65 2.48 -15.63
C LEU A 150 -1.16 3.64 -16.50
N TRP A 151 -2.07 4.34 -17.19
CA TRP A 151 -1.75 5.49 -18.02
C TRP A 151 -1.05 6.59 -17.21
N GLU A 152 -1.64 7.02 -16.11
CA GLU A 152 -1.06 8.07 -15.28
C GLU A 152 0.28 7.62 -14.67
N LEU A 153 0.37 6.39 -14.15
CA LEU A 153 1.64 5.85 -13.62
C LEU A 153 2.74 5.73 -14.69
N CYS A 154 2.37 5.48 -15.94
CA CYS A 154 3.31 5.33 -17.05
C CYS A 154 3.65 6.65 -17.76
N THR A 155 2.86 7.71 -17.60
CA THR A 155 3.01 8.94 -18.39
C THR A 155 3.27 10.20 -17.55
N ALA A 156 2.92 10.20 -16.27
CA ALA A 156 3.18 11.34 -15.39
C ALA A 156 4.70 11.55 -15.21
N PRO A 157 5.24 12.77 -15.44
CA PRO A 157 6.66 13.06 -15.21
C PRO A 157 7.06 12.74 -13.76
N VAL A 158 6.27 13.22 -12.80
CA VAL A 158 6.43 12.98 -11.36
C VAL A 158 5.36 11.98 -10.91
N LEU A 159 5.76 10.96 -10.15
CA LEU A 159 4.86 9.94 -9.61
C LEU A 159 3.80 10.58 -8.70
N PRO A 160 2.54 10.13 -8.77
CA PRO A 160 1.45 10.73 -8.00
C PRO A 160 1.37 10.14 -6.58
N PHE A 161 2.50 10.00 -5.88
CA PHE A 161 2.52 9.47 -4.52
C PHE A 161 2.41 10.62 -3.50
N GLU A 162 1.81 10.34 -2.34
CA GLU A 162 1.59 11.35 -1.30
C GLU A 162 1.92 10.78 0.09
N PHE A 163 2.74 11.50 0.87
CA PHE A 163 3.33 10.95 2.10
C PHE A 163 2.90 11.63 3.41
N VAL A 164 2.17 12.74 3.37
CA VAL A 164 1.57 13.36 4.57
C VAL A 164 0.55 12.40 5.18
N SER A 165 -0.34 11.83 4.37
CA SER A 165 -1.32 10.83 4.85
C SER A 165 -0.65 9.55 5.35
N VAL A 166 0.52 9.18 4.81
CA VAL A 166 1.32 8.06 5.31
C VAL A 166 1.84 8.38 6.71
N ALA A 167 2.45 9.55 6.90
CA ALA A 167 2.96 9.99 8.20
C ALA A 167 1.87 10.02 9.29
N GLU A 168 0.69 10.54 8.94
CA GLU A 168 -0.46 10.56 9.86
C GLU A 168 -0.89 9.15 10.27
N GLN A 169 -0.94 8.17 9.37
CA GLN A 169 -1.29 6.79 9.76
C GLN A 169 -0.26 6.15 10.70
N PHE A 170 1.03 6.41 10.49
CA PHE A 170 2.05 5.95 11.44
C PHE A 170 1.85 6.60 12.81
N LYS A 171 1.63 7.91 12.85
CA LYS A 171 1.39 8.65 14.09
C LYS A 171 0.14 8.17 14.82
N GLU A 172 -1.00 8.08 14.13
CA GLU A 172 -2.27 7.59 14.68
C GLU A 172 -2.11 6.22 15.33
N ARG A 173 -1.47 5.28 14.62
CA ARG A 173 -1.25 3.93 15.15
C ARG A 173 -0.31 3.92 16.37
N LEU A 174 0.76 4.72 16.35
CA LEU A 174 1.69 4.79 17.47
C LEU A 174 1.05 5.45 18.70
N GLU A 175 0.19 6.44 18.51
CA GLU A 175 -0.58 7.06 19.60
C GLU A 175 -1.65 6.10 20.15
N GLU A 176 -2.33 5.34 19.30
CA GLU A 176 -3.28 4.28 19.72
C GLU A 176 -2.61 3.28 20.67
N LEU A 177 -1.36 2.91 20.38
CA LEU A 177 -0.58 1.95 21.16
C LEU A 177 0.17 2.57 22.35
N ARG A 178 0.13 3.89 22.53
CA ARG A 178 1.02 4.61 23.45
C ARG A 178 0.92 4.14 24.89
N THR A 179 -0.31 3.94 25.40
CA THR A 179 -0.55 3.52 26.78
C THR A 179 -0.09 2.08 27.02
N ALA A 180 -0.58 1.14 26.21
CA ALA A 180 -0.21 -0.27 26.31
C ALA A 180 1.29 -0.51 26.05
N GLY A 181 1.90 0.36 25.24
CA GLY A 181 3.32 0.36 24.90
C GLY A 181 4.19 1.27 25.78
N GLN A 182 3.76 1.64 26.99
CA GLN A 182 4.54 2.55 27.84
C GLN A 182 5.97 2.04 28.09
N THR A 183 6.13 0.74 28.33
CA THR A 183 7.44 0.13 28.64
C THR A 183 8.37 0.06 27.42
N ILE A 184 7.82 0.00 26.21
CA ILE A 184 8.60 -0.06 24.96
C ILE A 184 9.03 1.33 24.45
N GLY A 185 8.44 2.41 25.00
CA GLY A 185 8.85 3.80 24.77
C GLY A 185 8.53 4.33 23.36
N LEU A 186 7.24 4.56 23.07
CA LEU A 186 6.77 4.99 21.73
C LEU A 186 6.96 6.48 21.43
N ASP A 187 7.17 7.34 22.43
CA ASP A 187 7.25 8.81 22.26
C ASP A 187 8.30 9.23 21.21
N GLY A 188 9.43 8.53 21.18
CA GLY A 188 10.49 8.80 20.20
C GLY A 188 10.07 8.49 18.76
N ALA A 189 9.30 7.42 18.53
CA ALA A 189 8.77 7.08 17.21
C ALA A 189 7.65 8.05 16.81
N ILE A 190 6.78 8.43 17.75
CA ILE A 190 5.71 9.42 17.53
C ILE A 190 6.29 10.75 17.07
N ARG A 191 7.31 11.28 17.76
CA ARG A 191 7.99 12.51 17.35
C ARG A 191 8.61 12.42 15.95
N ARG A 192 9.19 11.27 15.60
CA ARG A 192 9.74 11.06 14.25
C ARG A 192 8.66 10.96 13.19
N ALA A 193 7.47 10.44 13.50
CA ALA A 193 6.33 10.46 12.59
C ALA A 193 5.87 11.91 12.33
N GLU A 194 5.85 12.76 13.35
CA GLU A 194 5.57 14.20 13.22
C GLU A 194 6.62 14.91 12.37
N ASP A 195 7.91 14.73 12.69
CA ASP A 195 9.00 15.32 11.90
C ASP A 195 8.96 14.86 10.43
N PHE A 196 8.63 13.58 10.19
CA PHE A 196 8.44 13.04 8.84
C PHE A 196 7.23 13.68 8.14
N ARG A 197 6.13 13.93 8.85
CA ARG A 197 4.95 14.61 8.31
C ARG A 197 5.29 16.01 7.80
N GLU A 198 6.03 16.79 8.59
CA GLU A 198 6.45 18.13 8.20
C GLU A 198 7.33 18.11 6.95
N ALA A 199 8.27 17.16 6.87
CA ALA A 199 9.07 16.96 5.67
C ALA A 199 8.21 16.52 4.46
N ALA A 200 7.26 15.61 4.66
CA ALA A 200 6.35 15.15 3.62
C ALA A 200 5.46 16.27 3.07
N ALA A 201 5.04 17.24 3.89
CA ALA A 201 4.30 18.41 3.44
C ALA A 201 5.15 19.28 2.50
N ARG A 202 6.42 19.51 2.86
CA ARG A 202 7.37 20.23 1.99
C ARG A 202 7.68 19.49 0.70
N LEU A 203 7.72 18.15 0.75
CA LEU A 203 7.83 17.33 -0.47
C LEU A 203 6.61 17.51 -1.37
N ASP A 204 5.40 17.48 -0.81
CA ASP A 204 4.15 17.65 -1.57
C ASP A 204 4.10 19.02 -2.26
N GLU A 205 4.46 20.10 -1.56
CA GLU A 205 4.58 21.44 -2.14
C GLU A 205 5.58 21.47 -3.31
N ALA A 206 6.76 20.87 -3.15
CA ALA A 206 7.76 20.79 -4.21
C ALA A 206 7.26 19.98 -5.41
N VAL A 207 6.60 18.84 -5.17
CA VAL A 207 6.00 18.00 -6.21
C VAL A 207 4.95 18.79 -7.00
N GLN A 208 4.05 19.50 -6.32
CA GLN A 208 3.02 20.32 -6.97
C GLN A 208 3.64 21.43 -7.83
N GLY A 209 4.66 22.13 -7.31
CA GLY A 209 5.39 23.15 -8.06
C GLY A 209 6.06 22.61 -9.33
N TRP A 210 6.69 21.44 -9.25
CA TRP A 210 7.32 20.79 -10.41
C TRP A 210 6.30 20.25 -11.41
N GLN A 211 5.20 19.66 -10.95
CA GLN A 211 4.12 19.20 -11.81
C GLN A 211 3.53 20.35 -12.65
N GLU A 212 3.35 21.53 -12.07
CA GLU A 212 2.87 22.71 -12.79
C GLU A 212 3.87 23.22 -13.84
N ARG A 213 5.17 23.21 -13.52
CA ARG A 213 6.24 23.55 -14.49
C ARG A 213 6.27 22.59 -15.68
N TYR A 214 6.06 21.29 -15.44
CA TYR A 214 5.96 20.31 -16.52
C TYR A 214 4.68 20.47 -17.35
N ARG A 215 3.55 20.74 -16.69
CA ARG A 215 2.24 20.94 -17.36
C ARG A 215 2.22 22.18 -18.26
N SER A 216 2.81 23.28 -17.81
CA SER A 216 2.94 24.53 -18.58
C SER A 216 3.98 24.45 -19.70
N GLY A 217 4.80 23.39 -19.75
CA GLY A 217 5.91 23.26 -20.70
C GLY A 217 7.08 24.20 -20.40
N ALA A 218 7.10 24.83 -19.22
CA ALA A 218 8.15 25.76 -18.79
C ALA A 218 9.52 25.07 -18.60
N VAL A 219 9.51 23.76 -18.34
CA VAL A 219 10.73 22.95 -18.17
C VAL A 219 10.64 21.69 -19.03
N LYS A 220 11.74 21.38 -19.72
CA LYS A 220 11.92 20.11 -20.47
C LYS A 220 12.88 19.15 -19.79
N ASP A 221 13.64 19.62 -18.82
CA ASP A 221 14.59 18.81 -18.05
C ASP A 221 13.86 17.83 -17.13
N GLU A 222 14.21 16.55 -17.23
CA GLU A 222 13.60 15.46 -16.48
C GLU A 222 14.35 15.11 -15.19
N GLU A 223 15.53 15.70 -14.96
CA GLU A 223 16.32 15.44 -13.75
C GLU A 223 15.53 15.73 -12.46
N PRO A 224 14.80 16.86 -12.32
CA PRO A 224 13.98 17.12 -11.14
C PRO A 224 12.92 16.04 -10.90
N ALA A 225 12.24 15.60 -11.98
CA ALA A 225 11.29 14.50 -11.90
C ALA A 225 11.95 13.18 -11.49
N ALA A 226 13.15 12.88 -12.01
CA ALA A 226 13.90 11.68 -11.65
C ALA A 226 14.30 11.67 -10.17
N LEU A 227 14.71 12.82 -9.62
CA LEU A 227 15.03 13.00 -8.20
C LEU A 227 13.81 12.76 -7.31
N LEU A 228 12.69 13.41 -7.62
CA LEU A 228 11.43 13.25 -6.88
C LEU A 228 10.93 11.80 -6.94
N ASN A 229 10.94 11.18 -8.13
CA ASN A 229 10.52 9.79 -8.30
C ASN A 229 11.41 8.81 -7.52
N THR A 230 12.72 9.06 -7.48
CA THR A 230 13.66 8.25 -6.70
C THR A 230 13.43 8.41 -5.20
N CYS A 231 13.20 9.63 -4.73
CA CYS A 231 12.81 9.93 -3.35
C CYS A 231 11.56 9.14 -2.94
N MET A 232 10.47 9.29 -3.69
CA MET A 232 9.20 8.63 -3.39
C MET A 232 9.32 7.10 -3.37
N LYS A 233 9.99 6.51 -4.37
CA LYS A 233 10.25 5.06 -4.37
C LYS A 233 11.01 4.64 -3.12
N ARG A 234 12.10 5.33 -2.75
CA ARG A 234 12.91 4.98 -1.58
C ARG A 234 12.10 5.06 -0.29
N ILE A 235 11.23 6.06 -0.13
CA ILE A 235 10.34 6.15 1.03
C ILE A 235 9.39 4.94 1.07
N SER A 236 8.74 4.58 -0.03
CA SER A 236 7.89 3.37 -0.08
C SER A 236 8.67 2.09 0.27
N ARG A 237 9.93 1.96 -0.20
CA ARG A 237 10.79 0.81 0.14
C ARG A 237 11.07 0.69 1.63
N LEU A 238 11.05 1.79 2.38
CA LEU A 238 11.21 1.80 3.83
C LEU A 238 9.89 1.55 4.56
N LEU A 239 8.82 2.23 4.15
CA LEU A 239 7.61 2.33 4.96
C LEU A 239 6.53 1.29 4.62
N VAL A 240 6.39 0.86 3.36
CA VAL A 240 5.41 -0.18 2.98
C VAL A 240 5.64 -1.49 3.74
N PRO A 241 6.89 -2.02 3.89
CA PRO A 241 7.10 -3.24 4.65
C PRO A 241 6.67 -3.11 6.10
N LEU A 242 6.92 -1.95 6.73
CA LEU A 242 6.50 -1.68 8.11
C LEU A 242 4.97 -1.54 8.21
N ALA A 243 4.33 -0.89 7.24
CA ALA A 243 2.90 -0.64 7.24
C ALA A 243 2.05 -1.89 6.93
N SER A 244 2.64 -2.89 6.27
CA SER A 244 1.88 -4.00 5.66
C SER A 244 2.37 -5.40 6.02
N THR A 245 3.52 -5.56 6.68
CA THR A 245 4.06 -6.89 7.01
C THR A 245 4.45 -7.01 8.48
N ALA A 246 4.38 -8.23 9.02
CA ALA A 246 4.90 -8.58 10.34
C ALA A 246 6.34 -9.14 10.23
N LYS A 247 6.64 -9.95 9.22
CA LYS A 247 8.00 -10.49 8.98
C LYS A 247 8.99 -9.46 8.44
N GLY A 248 8.52 -8.36 7.84
CA GLY A 248 9.37 -7.35 7.24
C GLY A 248 9.86 -7.72 5.84
N THR A 249 11.05 -7.21 5.48
CA THR A 249 11.47 -7.12 4.09
C THR A 249 11.87 -8.44 3.45
N TYR A 250 12.49 -9.33 4.22
CA TYR A 250 13.10 -10.56 3.72
C TYR A 250 12.26 -11.81 4.00
N GLY A 251 10.97 -11.64 4.27
CA GLY A 251 10.07 -12.74 4.56
C GLY A 251 8.67 -12.49 4.01
N HIS A 252 7.93 -13.59 3.83
CA HIS A 252 6.53 -13.56 3.40
C HIS A 252 5.62 -13.96 4.57
N ASP A 253 4.72 -13.06 4.96
CA ASP A 253 3.63 -13.39 5.88
C ASP A 253 2.66 -14.39 5.21
N PRO A 254 2.03 -15.30 5.95
CA PRO A 254 1.02 -16.19 5.37
C PRO A 254 -0.26 -15.41 5.01
N TYR A 255 -1.06 -15.94 4.07
CA TYR A 255 -2.38 -15.36 3.77
C TYR A 255 -3.29 -15.36 5.00
N GLY A 256 -4.08 -14.29 5.15
CA GLY A 256 -5.02 -14.16 6.27
C GLY A 256 -4.34 -13.96 7.63
N TYR A 257 -3.06 -13.58 7.68
CA TYR A 257 -2.36 -13.40 8.95
C TYR A 257 -2.92 -12.20 9.73
N THR A 258 -3.54 -12.47 10.88
CA THR A 258 -4.29 -11.47 11.66
C THR A 258 -3.53 -10.16 11.93
N PRO A 259 -2.22 -10.16 12.28
CA PRO A 259 -1.48 -8.92 12.46
C PRO A 259 -1.53 -7.97 11.25
N GLN A 260 -1.58 -8.49 10.02
CA GLN A 260 -1.63 -7.67 8.81
C GLN A 260 -2.95 -6.90 8.62
N THR A 261 -3.98 -7.21 9.40
CA THR A 261 -5.22 -6.41 9.45
C THR A 261 -4.98 -5.05 10.12
N THR A 262 -3.92 -4.92 10.92
CA THR A 262 -3.55 -3.68 11.61
C THR A 262 -2.48 -2.88 10.86
N MET A 263 -2.45 -1.57 11.12
CA MET A 263 -1.32 -0.73 10.73
C MET A 263 -0.12 -1.07 11.66
N ILE A 264 1.08 -1.13 11.09
CA ILE A 264 2.30 -1.61 11.77
C ILE A 264 2.11 -3.01 12.39
N PRO A 265 2.01 -4.07 11.54
CA PRO A 265 1.71 -5.42 12.02
C PRO A 265 2.71 -5.97 13.05
N SER A 266 3.97 -5.53 13.02
CA SER A 266 4.97 -5.97 14.00
C SER A 266 4.72 -5.45 15.42
N LEU A 267 3.82 -4.48 15.60
CA LEU A 267 3.33 -4.00 16.89
C LEU A 267 1.94 -4.54 17.26
N TYR A 268 1.43 -5.55 16.55
CA TYR A 268 0.10 -6.14 16.82
C TYR A 268 -0.06 -6.59 18.28
N ASP A 269 0.99 -7.18 18.85
CA ASP A 269 0.97 -7.77 20.20
C ASP A 269 1.20 -6.76 21.33
N VAL A 270 1.36 -5.46 21.06
CA VAL A 270 1.56 -4.45 22.13
C VAL A 270 0.48 -4.52 23.22
N PRO A 271 -0.84 -4.62 22.91
CA PRO A 271 -1.88 -4.73 23.92
C PRO A 271 -1.77 -5.97 24.83
N ARG A 272 -1.02 -7.02 24.42
CA ARG A 272 -0.83 -8.21 25.26
C ARG A 272 0.04 -7.94 26.48
N LEU A 273 0.92 -6.93 26.44
CA LEU A 273 1.79 -6.58 27.57
C LEU A 273 1.01 -6.31 28.85
N GLU A 274 -0.20 -5.74 28.75
CA GLU A 274 -1.06 -5.42 29.89
C GLU A 274 -1.61 -6.68 30.58
N ASN A 275 -1.74 -7.78 29.84
CA ASN A 275 -2.32 -9.04 30.32
C ASN A 275 -1.27 -10.04 30.82
N LEU A 276 0.03 -9.73 30.67
CA LEU A 276 1.12 -10.61 31.09
C LEU A 276 1.64 -10.22 32.48
N PRO A 277 1.92 -11.20 33.37
CA PRO A 277 2.49 -10.91 34.68
C PRO A 277 3.80 -10.11 34.57
N PRO A 278 4.02 -9.06 35.39
CA PRO A 278 5.21 -8.21 35.31
C PRO A 278 6.56 -8.96 35.33
N ASP A 279 6.65 -10.02 36.14
CA ASP A 279 7.86 -10.82 36.32
C ASP A 279 7.77 -12.18 35.60
N SER A 280 7.24 -12.18 34.37
CA SER A 280 7.17 -13.39 33.54
C SER A 280 8.17 -13.36 32.38
N GLU A 281 8.74 -14.53 32.08
CA GLU A 281 9.63 -14.72 30.94
C GLU A 281 8.96 -14.30 29.61
N GLU A 282 7.69 -14.67 29.41
CA GLU A 282 6.91 -14.31 28.21
C GLU A 282 6.83 -12.79 28.03
N ARG A 283 6.57 -12.04 29.11
CA ARG A 283 6.53 -10.57 29.05
C ARG A 283 7.87 -9.99 28.66
N TRP A 284 8.96 -10.44 29.26
CA TRP A 284 10.30 -9.92 28.97
C TRP A 284 10.71 -10.19 27.52
N GLN A 285 10.38 -11.38 27.00
CA GLN A 285 10.64 -11.73 25.60
C GLN A 285 9.85 -10.83 24.65
N LEU A 286 8.54 -10.67 24.89
CA LEU A 286 7.67 -9.83 24.07
C LEU A 286 8.10 -8.37 24.10
N GLU A 287 8.39 -7.82 25.28
CA GLU A 287 8.84 -6.43 25.44
C GLU A 287 10.17 -6.20 24.70
N THR A 288 11.12 -7.13 24.80
CA THR A 288 12.40 -7.06 24.08
C THR A 288 12.18 -7.04 22.57
N GLN A 289 11.28 -7.88 22.05
CA GLN A 289 10.94 -7.89 20.64
C GLN A 289 10.31 -6.57 20.20
N LEU A 290 9.32 -6.07 20.96
CA LEU A 290 8.59 -4.85 20.64
C LEU A 290 9.48 -3.59 20.71
N VAL A 291 10.46 -3.53 21.62
CA VAL A 291 11.47 -2.46 21.65
C VAL A 291 12.28 -2.44 20.35
N ARG A 292 12.67 -3.61 19.81
CA ARG A 292 13.42 -3.69 18.55
C ARG A 292 12.56 -3.24 17.36
N GLU A 293 11.30 -3.64 17.33
CA GLU A 293 10.35 -3.19 16.30
C GLU A 293 10.11 -1.68 16.38
N ARG A 294 9.93 -1.12 17.58
CA ARG A 294 9.83 0.33 17.80
C ARG A 294 11.07 1.06 17.29
N ASN A 295 12.28 0.55 17.55
CA ASN A 295 13.52 1.17 17.07
C ASN A 295 13.58 1.16 15.54
N ARG A 296 13.22 0.04 14.91
CA ARG A 296 13.16 -0.09 13.45
C ARG A 296 12.19 0.92 12.82
N ILE A 297 11.03 1.13 13.44
CA ILE A 297 10.04 2.12 12.99
C ILE A 297 10.60 3.54 13.12
N ALA A 298 11.19 3.86 14.27
CA ALA A 298 11.81 5.15 14.51
C ALA A 298 12.91 5.46 13.47
N ASP A 299 13.81 4.50 13.20
CA ASP A 299 14.88 4.68 12.22
C ASP A 299 14.30 4.89 10.82
N ALA A 300 13.35 4.07 10.38
CA ALA A 300 12.74 4.21 9.06
C ALA A 300 12.01 5.55 8.85
N LEU A 301 11.33 6.07 9.87
CA LEU A 301 10.70 7.41 9.81
C LEU A 301 11.76 8.52 9.74
N GLY A 302 12.84 8.38 10.50
CA GLY A 302 13.99 9.29 10.42
C GLY A 302 14.68 9.28 9.06
N ASP A 303 14.90 8.11 8.49
CA ASP A 303 15.51 7.93 7.18
C ASP A 303 14.59 8.47 6.06
N ALA A 304 13.28 8.23 6.15
CA ALA A 304 12.31 8.77 5.21
C ALA A 304 12.34 10.31 5.21
N ARG A 305 12.37 10.94 6.40
CA ARG A 305 12.57 12.40 6.53
C ARG A 305 13.89 12.83 5.89
N TRP A 306 14.99 12.16 6.22
CA TRP A 306 16.32 12.54 5.71
C TRP A 306 16.38 12.45 4.17
N ILE A 307 15.80 11.40 3.57
CA ILE A 307 15.68 11.25 2.12
C ILE A 307 14.96 12.45 1.48
N ILE A 308 13.88 12.93 2.12
CA ILE A 308 13.16 14.12 1.65
C ILE A 308 14.06 15.34 1.71
N GLU A 309 14.69 15.60 2.85
CA GLU A 309 15.55 16.79 3.04
C GLU A 309 16.70 16.82 2.04
N GLN A 310 17.37 15.69 1.81
CA GLN A 310 18.44 15.59 0.80
C GLN A 310 17.92 15.80 -0.61
N THR A 311 16.72 15.30 -0.93
CA THR A 311 16.11 15.50 -2.25
C THR A 311 15.77 16.96 -2.47
N LEU A 312 15.15 17.63 -1.49
CA LEU A 312 14.78 19.04 -1.58
C LEU A 312 16.01 19.94 -1.71
N ALA A 313 17.11 19.64 -1.01
CA ALA A 313 18.36 20.39 -1.13
C ALA A 313 18.98 20.31 -2.54
N ARG A 314 18.74 19.22 -3.27
CA ARG A 314 19.22 19.03 -4.66
C ARG A 314 18.32 19.65 -5.72
N LEU A 315 17.10 20.04 -5.35
CA LEU A 315 16.13 20.69 -6.24
C LEU A 315 16.21 22.22 -6.21
N GLN A 316 17.02 22.77 -5.30
CA GLN A 316 17.36 24.19 -5.19
C GLN A 316 18.49 24.53 -6.14
#